data_AF-A0A2P2EB53-F1
#
_entry.id   AF-A0A2P2EB53-F1
#
_cell.length_a   1.000
_cell.length_b   1.000
_cell.length_c   1.000
_cell.angle_alpha   90.00
_cell.angle_beta   90.00
_cell.angle_gamma   90.00
#
_symmetry.space_group_name_H-M   'P 1'
#
loop_
_entity.id
_entity.type
_entity.pdbx_description
1 polymer ?
#
loop_
_entity_poly.entity_id
_entity_poly.type
_entity_poly.pdbx_seq_one_letter_code
_entity_poly.pdbx_strand_id
1 'polypeptide(L)'
;MSTSLKWALTATDIAFLIYWSVALLECLGLISIPSEWLYAHAHDPRVVAWNWSFFPLDIAFSITGLWAVRAARRQDPIWRPMALISLILTIVAGGMACGYWLLLGEVDALWFSMNAILVVWPLLFLPGLVREMAVNSASAN
;
A
#
# COMPACT_ATOMS: atom_id res chain seq x y z
N MET A 1 -5.65 5.66 -17.80
CA MET A 1 -4.71 4.95 -16.92
C MET A 1 -3.72 4.16 -17.76
N SER A 2 -2.41 4.30 -17.51
CA SER A 2 -1.38 3.51 -18.19
C SER A 2 -1.41 2.04 -17.76
N THR A 3 -0.95 1.14 -18.63
CA THR A 3 -0.87 -0.31 -18.33
C THR A 3 -0.01 -0.59 -17.10
N SER A 4 1.12 0.12 -16.96
CA SER A 4 2.03 -0.04 -15.83
C SER A 4 1.39 0.39 -14.50
N LEU A 5 0.69 1.53 -14.46
CA LEU A 5 0.01 1.99 -13.24
C LEU A 5 -1.11 1.02 -12.84
N LYS A 6 -1.90 0.55 -13.83
CA LYS A 6 -2.94 -0.45 -13.60
C LYS A 6 -2.36 -1.71 -12.97
N TRP A 7 -1.24 -2.20 -13.50
CA TRP A 7 -0.56 -3.39 -12.98
C TRP A 7 0.00 -3.16 -11.57
N ALA A 8 0.68 -2.05 -11.34
CA ALA A 8 1.26 -1.72 -10.04
C ALA A 8 0.21 -1.65 -8.93
N LEU A 9 -0.90 -0.94 -9.17
CA LEU A 9 -2.04 -0.89 -8.24
C LEU A 9 -2.61 -2.30 -8.02
N THR A 10 -3.00 -3.00 -9.08
CA THR A 10 -3.65 -4.32 -8.96
C THR A 10 -2.77 -5.33 -8.23
N ALA A 11 -1.47 -5.39 -8.55
CA ALA A 11 -0.54 -6.32 -7.91
C ALA A 11 -0.33 -6.00 -6.43
N THR A 12 -0.12 -4.72 -6.09
CA THR A 12 0.10 -4.27 -4.71
C THR A 12 -1.16 -4.50 -3.88
N ASP A 13 -2.31 -4.05 -4.37
CA ASP A 13 -3.57 -4.12 -3.64
C ASP A 13 -3.99 -5.58 -3.38
N ILE A 14 -3.85 -6.46 -4.38
CA ILE A 14 -4.15 -7.90 -4.19
C ILE A 14 -3.16 -8.52 -3.20
N ALA A 15 -1.88 -8.20 -3.27
CA ALA A 15 -0.88 -8.71 -2.34
C ALA A 15 -1.20 -8.30 -0.89
N PHE A 16 -1.64 -7.06 -0.66
CA PHE A 16 -2.04 -6.59 0.66
C PHE A 16 -3.34 -7.20 1.17
N LEU A 17 -4.33 -7.40 0.29
CA LEU A 17 -5.54 -8.13 0.67
C LEU A 17 -5.22 -9.58 1.05
N ILE A 18 -4.29 -10.24 0.35
CA ILE A 18 -3.80 -11.57 0.71
C ILE A 18 -3.08 -11.52 2.06
N TYR A 19 -2.12 -10.61 2.22
CA TYR A 19 -1.36 -10.43 3.47
C TYR A 19 -2.28 -10.27 4.67
N TRP A 20 -3.25 -9.36 4.61
CA TRP A 20 -4.18 -9.11 5.71
C TRP A 20 -5.17 -10.25 5.93
N SER A 21 -5.54 -10.98 4.88
CA SER A 21 -6.33 -12.21 5.04
C SER A 21 -5.54 -13.26 5.80
N VAL A 22 -4.27 -13.47 5.46
CA VAL A 22 -3.37 -14.40 6.15
C VAL A 22 -3.15 -13.97 7.61
N ALA A 23 -2.85 -12.69 7.86
CA ALA A 23 -2.67 -12.16 9.21
C ALA A 23 -3.95 -12.31 10.07
N LEU A 24 -5.13 -12.12 9.48
CA LEU A 24 -6.41 -12.34 10.15
C LEU A 24 -6.64 -13.82 10.48
N LEU A 25 -6.36 -14.73 9.55
CA LEU A 25 -6.48 -16.17 9.79
C LEU A 25 -5.55 -16.64 10.91
N GLU A 26 -4.33 -16.12 10.97
CA GLU A 26 -3.39 -16.41 12.06
C GLU A 26 -3.88 -15.82 13.39
N CYS A 27 -4.36 -14.58 13.40
CA CYS A 27 -4.92 -13.95 14.59
C CYS A 27 -6.14 -14.69 15.15
N LEU A 28 -6.95 -15.32 14.28
CA LEU A 28 -8.07 -16.15 14.67
C LEU A 28 -7.68 -17.57 15.10
N GLY A 29 -6.39 -17.92 15.04
CA GLY A 29 -5.87 -19.25 15.36
C GLY A 29 -6.28 -20.32 14.34
N LEU A 30 -6.71 -19.93 13.14
CA LEU A 30 -7.12 -20.86 12.09
C LEU A 30 -5.93 -21.42 11.32
N ILE A 31 -4.82 -20.67 11.30
CA ILE A 31 -3.51 -21.08 10.77
C ILE A 31 -2.43 -20.67 11.76
N SER A 32 -1.23 -21.23 11.61
CA SER A 32 -0.04 -20.81 12.35
C SER A 32 1.08 -20.54 11.34
N ILE A 33 1.70 -19.37 11.42
CA ILE A 33 2.81 -18.98 10.57
C ILE A 33 4.11 -19.20 11.35
N PRO A 34 5.14 -19.79 10.72
CA PRO A 34 6.45 -19.91 11.35
C PRO A 34 7.00 -18.53 11.77
N SER A 35 7.57 -18.42 12.97
CA SER A 35 8.01 -17.13 13.51
C SER A 35 9.12 -16.50 12.69
N GLU A 36 9.93 -17.30 12.00
CA GLU A 36 10.97 -16.84 11.07
C GLU A 36 10.43 -16.14 9.81
N TRP A 37 9.14 -16.31 9.50
CA TRP A 37 8.51 -15.60 8.38
C TRP A 37 7.92 -14.26 8.80
N LEU A 38 7.77 -14.03 10.11
CA LEU A 38 7.21 -12.79 10.64
C LEU A 38 8.27 -11.69 10.67
N TYR A 39 7.81 -10.45 10.83
CA TYR A 39 8.68 -9.32 11.08
C TYR A 39 9.39 -9.44 12.43
N ALA A 40 10.49 -8.69 12.60
CA ALA A 40 11.27 -8.73 13.82
C ALA A 40 10.40 -8.47 15.06
N HIS A 41 10.66 -9.20 16.14
CA HIS A 41 9.95 -9.07 17.42
C HIS A 41 8.42 -9.23 17.32
N ALA A 42 7.91 -10.07 16.42
CA ALA A 42 6.48 -10.35 16.27
C ALA A 42 5.80 -10.98 17.52
N HIS A 43 6.55 -11.28 18.57
CA HIS A 43 6.02 -11.69 19.88
C HIS A 43 5.82 -10.52 20.85
N ASP A 44 6.43 -9.35 20.61
CA ASP A 44 6.22 -8.15 21.43
C ASP A 44 4.83 -7.57 21.13
N PRO A 45 3.91 -7.50 22.11
CA PRO A 45 2.56 -6.96 21.91
C PRO A 45 2.56 -5.53 21.34
N ARG A 46 3.59 -4.73 21.59
CA ARG A 46 3.71 -3.36 21.06
C ARG A 46 4.02 -3.36 19.57
N VAL A 47 4.89 -4.25 19.11
CA VAL A 47 5.23 -4.40 17.69
C VAL A 47 4.05 -5.00 16.93
N VAL A 48 3.33 -5.94 17.55
CA VAL A 48 2.07 -6.46 17.01
C VAL A 48 1.03 -5.34 16.86
N ALA A 49 0.79 -4.55 17.92
CA ALA A 49 -0.14 -3.43 17.85
C ALA A 49 0.26 -2.38 16.80
N TRP A 50 1.56 -2.11 16.68
CA TRP A 50 2.11 -1.24 15.66
C TRP A 50 1.84 -1.78 14.25
N ASN A 51 2.10 -3.07 13.96
CA ASN A 51 1.80 -3.67 12.66
C ASN A 51 0.29 -3.63 12.36
N TRP A 52 -0.56 -3.97 13.34
CA TRP A 52 -2.01 -3.89 13.20
C TRP A 52 -2.54 -2.47 12.99
N SER A 53 -1.79 -1.44 13.38
CA SER A 53 -2.17 -0.05 13.07
C SER A 53 -2.14 0.27 11.57
N PHE A 54 -1.44 -0.52 10.75
CA PHE A 54 -1.41 -0.38 9.30
C PHE A 54 -2.66 -0.98 8.63
N PHE A 55 -3.36 -1.93 9.26
CA PHE A 55 -4.55 -2.57 8.67
C PHE A 55 -5.55 -1.58 8.06
N PRO A 56 -6.06 -0.55 8.77
CA PRO A 56 -7.01 0.38 8.19
C PRO A 56 -6.41 1.17 7.01
N LEU A 57 -5.12 1.51 7.07
CA LEU A 57 -4.41 2.24 6.02
C LEU A 57 -4.25 1.39 4.76
N ASP A 58 -3.82 0.14 4.94
CA ASP A 58 -3.54 -0.80 3.87
C ASP A 58 -4.79 -1.23 3.12
N ILE A 59 -5.87 -1.47 3.88
CA ILE A 59 -7.18 -1.73 3.30
C ILE A 59 -7.70 -0.50 2.56
N ALA A 60 -7.51 0.72 3.10
CA ALA A 60 -7.94 1.93 2.44
C ALA A 60 -7.22 2.16 1.10
N PHE A 61 -5.89 1.98 1.03
CA PHE A 61 -5.18 2.13 -0.24
C PHE A 61 -5.55 1.02 -1.23
N SER A 62 -5.80 -0.20 -0.74
CA SER A 62 -6.19 -1.34 -1.60
C SER A 62 -7.58 -1.13 -2.19
N ILE A 63 -8.55 -0.66 -1.41
CA ILE A 63 -9.90 -0.35 -1.87
C ILE A 63 -9.86 0.78 -2.91
N THR A 64 -9.14 1.87 -2.61
CA THR A 64 -9.07 3.02 -3.50
C THR A 64 -8.31 2.70 -4.79
N GLY A 65 -7.25 1.88 -4.74
CA GLY A 65 -6.48 1.45 -5.91
C GLY A 65 -7.29 0.54 -6.84
N LEU A 66 -7.95 -0.49 -6.30
CA LEU A 66 -8.84 -1.36 -7.07
C LEU A 66 -10.06 -0.63 -7.63
N TRP A 67 -10.60 0.35 -6.88
CA TRP A 67 -11.65 1.23 -7.38
C TRP A 67 -11.12 2.07 -8.55
N ALA A 68 -9.95 2.68 -8.44
CA ALA A 68 -9.34 3.42 -9.54
C ALA A 68 -9.20 2.55 -10.79
N VAL A 69 -8.72 1.30 -10.65
CA VAL A 69 -8.62 0.35 -11.76
C VAL A 69 -10.00 0.07 -12.38
N ARG A 70 -11.04 -0.14 -11.55
CA ARG A 70 -12.40 -0.41 -12.06
C ARG A 70 -13.01 0.82 -12.75
N ALA A 71 -12.86 2.00 -12.17
CA ALA A 71 -13.33 3.27 -12.75
C ALA A 71 -12.65 3.56 -14.09
N ALA A 72 -11.34 3.33 -14.18
CA ALA A 72 -10.58 3.53 -15.42
C ALA A 72 -11.07 2.62 -16.56
N ARG A 73 -11.44 1.36 -16.27
CA ARG A 73 -12.03 0.44 -17.26
C ARG A 73 -13.39 0.92 -17.77
N ARG A 74 -14.12 1.69 -16.97
CA ARG A 74 -15.41 2.29 -17.31
C ARG A 74 -15.30 3.69 -17.89
N GLN A 75 -14.07 4.17 -18.14
CA GLN A 75 -13.80 5.54 -18.59
C GLN A 75 -14.32 6.63 -17.64
N ASP A 76 -14.57 6.29 -16.37
CA ASP A 76 -15.07 7.23 -15.36
C ASP A 76 -13.91 8.09 -14.83
N PRO A 77 -13.94 9.43 -14.98
CA PRO A 77 -12.84 10.31 -14.60
C PRO A 77 -12.45 10.25 -13.11
N ILE A 78 -13.32 9.73 -12.22
CA ILE A 78 -13.03 9.53 -10.80
C ILE A 78 -11.83 8.61 -10.55
N TRP A 79 -11.40 7.83 -11.55
CA TRP A 79 -10.23 6.96 -11.41
C TRP A 79 -8.96 7.73 -11.02
N ARG A 80 -8.83 9.00 -11.43
CA ARG A 80 -7.64 9.82 -11.15
C ARG A 80 -7.51 10.19 -9.67
N PRO A 81 -8.50 10.85 -9.03
CA PRO A 81 -8.42 11.12 -7.59
C PRO A 81 -8.35 9.84 -6.76
N MET A 82 -9.02 8.74 -7.16
CA MET A 82 -8.90 7.46 -6.44
C MET A 82 -7.49 6.86 -6.54
N ALA A 83 -6.86 6.91 -7.71
CA ALA A 83 -5.47 6.48 -7.88
C ALA A 83 -4.53 7.37 -7.05
N LEU A 84 -4.75 8.68 -7.03
CA LEU A 84 -3.94 9.61 -6.24
C LEU A 84 -3.98 9.27 -4.75
N ILE A 85 -5.18 9.05 -4.20
CA ILE A 85 -5.36 8.67 -2.79
C ILE A 85 -4.62 7.34 -2.51
N SER A 86 -4.82 6.33 -3.36
CA SER A 86 -4.14 5.03 -3.21
C SER A 86 -2.61 5.17 -3.22
N LEU A 87 -2.04 5.92 -4.16
CA LEU A 87 -0.58 6.14 -4.24
C LEU A 87 -0.04 6.84 -2.98
N ILE A 88 -0.72 7.87 -2.48
CA ILE A 88 -0.28 8.59 -1.28
C ILE A 88 -0.36 7.70 -0.04
N LEU A 89 -1.46 6.97 0.15
CA LEU A 89 -1.61 6.07 1.28
C LEU A 89 -0.58 4.93 1.24
N THR A 90 -0.25 4.42 0.04
CA THR A 90 0.82 3.41 -0.15
C THR A 90 2.18 3.96 0.29
N ILE A 91 2.52 5.20 -0.12
CA ILE A 91 3.76 5.87 0.32
C ILE A 91 3.78 6.05 1.84
N VAL A 92 2.66 6.48 2.43
CA VAL A 92 2.57 6.70 3.88
C VAL A 92 2.75 5.37 4.63
N ALA A 93 2.13 4.28 4.17
CA ALA A 93 2.29 2.97 4.79
C ALA A 93 3.76 2.51 4.76
N GLY A 94 4.37 2.46 3.56
CA GLY A 94 5.77 2.06 3.43
C GLY A 94 6.74 2.98 4.17
N GLY A 95 6.47 4.29 4.14
CA GLY A 95 7.32 5.31 4.76
C GLY A 95 7.28 5.25 6.29
N MET A 96 6.10 5.09 6.89
CA MET A 96 5.97 4.89 8.34
C MET A 96 6.65 3.59 8.78
N ALA A 97 6.53 2.52 7.99
CA ALA A 97 7.20 1.26 8.28
C ALA A 97 8.73 1.37 8.24
N CYS A 98 9.27 1.96 7.16
CA CYS A 98 10.71 2.21 7.05
C CYS A 98 11.22 3.12 8.18
N GLY A 99 10.47 4.19 8.50
CA GLY A 99 10.82 5.12 9.56
C GLY A 99 10.90 4.45 10.94
N TYR A 100 9.92 3.61 11.27
CA TYR A 100 9.90 2.85 12.52
C TYR A 100 11.17 1.99 12.68
N TRP A 101 11.48 1.18 11.67
CA TRP A 101 12.63 0.27 11.70
C TRP A 101 13.98 1.01 11.73
N LEU A 102 14.11 2.10 10.97
CA LEU A 102 15.31 2.94 11.00
C LEU A 102 15.52 3.61 12.36
N LEU A 103 14.45 4.07 13.02
CA LEU A 103 14.54 4.68 14.35
C LEU A 103 15.00 3.68 15.42
N LEU A 104 14.63 2.41 15.28
CA LEU A 104 15.10 1.33 16.15
C LEU A 104 16.52 0.85 15.81
N GLY A 105 17.06 1.23 14.65
CA GLY A 105 18.34 0.71 14.15
C GLY A 105 18.27 -0.75 13.71
N GLU A 106 17.07 -1.28 13.47
CA GLU A 106 16.82 -2.66 13.11
C GLU A 106 16.38 -2.75 11.65
N VAL A 107 17.26 -3.24 10.78
CA VAL A 107 17.00 -3.31 9.33
C VAL A 107 17.06 -4.75 8.86
N ASP A 108 15.95 -5.48 9.02
CA ASP A 108 15.79 -6.75 8.32
C ASP A 108 15.71 -6.48 6.82
N ALA A 109 16.63 -7.08 6.05
CA ALA A 109 16.79 -6.75 4.64
C ALA A 109 15.52 -7.04 3.83
N LEU A 110 14.80 -8.13 4.14
CA LEU A 110 13.61 -8.53 3.39
C LEU A 110 12.44 -7.59 3.70
N TRP A 111 12.07 -7.47 4.98
CA TRP A 111 10.95 -6.64 5.41
C TRP A 111 11.18 -5.16 5.11
N PHE A 112 12.39 -4.66 5.31
CA PHE A 112 12.71 -3.29 4.96
C PHE A 112 12.58 -3.03 3.46
N SER A 113 13.12 -3.93 2.62
CA SER A 113 13.03 -3.78 1.16
C SER A 113 11.58 -3.80 0.67
N MET A 114 10.74 -4.68 1.23
CA MET A 114 9.33 -4.74 0.88
C MET A 114 8.62 -3.42 1.21
N ASN A 115 8.87 -2.84 2.39
CA ASN A 115 8.30 -1.55 2.77
C ASN A 115 8.86 -0.38 1.94
N ALA A 116 10.16 -0.40 1.62
CA ALA A 116 10.80 0.63 0.81
C ALA A 116 10.24 0.64 -0.63
N ILE A 117 9.93 -0.52 -1.21
CA ILE A 117 9.30 -0.61 -2.53
C ILE A 117 7.97 0.15 -2.56
N LEU A 118 7.17 0.09 -1.50
CA LEU A 118 5.89 0.81 -1.38
C LEU A 118 6.06 2.33 -1.37
N VAL A 119 7.23 2.84 -1.02
CA VAL A 119 7.56 4.26 -1.18
C VAL A 119 8.00 4.57 -2.60
N VAL A 120 8.86 3.73 -3.16
CA VAL A 120 9.54 4.02 -4.44
C VAL A 120 8.57 3.95 -5.62
N TRP A 121 7.79 2.88 -5.75
CA TRP A 121 7.01 2.69 -6.97
C TRP A 121 5.91 3.76 -7.15
N PRO A 122 5.16 4.21 -6.12
CA PRO A 122 4.13 5.22 -6.34
C PRO A 122 4.71 6.57 -6.75
N LEU A 123 5.91 6.92 -6.25
CA LEU A 123 6.61 8.15 -6.61
C LEU A 123 6.94 8.23 -8.10
N LEU A 124 7.10 7.09 -8.79
CA LEU A 124 7.32 7.07 -10.23
C LEU A 124 6.09 7.53 -11.04
N PHE A 125 4.88 7.34 -10.50
CA PHE A 125 3.62 7.65 -11.18
C PHE A 125 3.00 9.00 -10.75
N LEU A 126 3.31 9.44 -9.52
CA LEU A 126 2.69 10.61 -8.90
C LEU A 126 2.82 11.90 -9.72
N PRO A 127 4.00 12.29 -10.26
CA PRO A 127 4.12 13.55 -11.01
C PRO A 127 3.28 13.58 -12.29
N GLY A 128 3.21 12.43 -12.99
CA GLY A 128 2.41 12.29 -14.20
C GLY A 128 0.92 12.41 -13.93
N LEU A 129 0.44 11.73 -12.87
CA LEU A 129 -0.96 11.76 -12.48
C LEU A 129 -1.41 13.16 -12.03
N VAL A 130 -0.59 13.84 -11.21
CA VAL A 130 -0.90 15.20 -10.74
C VAL A 130 -0.96 16.18 -11.90
N ARG A 131 -0.02 16.10 -12.85
CA ARG A 131 -0.04 16.95 -14.06
C ARG A 131 -1.30 16.72 -14.89
N GLU A 132 -1.68 15.46 -15.11
CA GLU A 132 -2.89 15.12 -15.86
C GLU A 132 -4.14 15.68 -15.20
N MET A 133 -4.26 15.58 -13.88
CA MET A 133 -5.38 16.15 -13.13
C MET A 133 -5.44 17.67 -13.23
N ALA A 134 -4.31 18.37 -13.09
CA ALA A 134 -4.24 19.82 -13.20
C ALA A 134 -4.67 20.34 -14.58
N VAL A 135 -4.22 19.68 -15.67
CA VAL A 135 -4.61 20.06 -17.04
C VAL A 135 -6.11 19.87 -17.26
N ASN A 136 -6.68 18.74 -16.81
CA ASN A 136 -8.11 18.47 -16.96
C ASN A 136 -8.97 19.48 -16.19
N SER A 137 -8.54 19.89 -14.99
CA SER A 137 -9.23 20.93 -14.22
C SER A 137 -9.20 22.29 -14.93
N ALA A 138 -8.09 22.65 -15.59
CA ALA A 138 -7.99 23.89 -16.35
C ALA A 138 -8.86 23.90 -17.61
N SER A 139 -9.05 22.74 -18.27
CA SER A 139 -9.91 22.63 -19.45
C SER A 139 -11.42 22.60 -19.16
N ALA A 140 -11.81 22.41 -17.89
CA ALA A 140 -13.21 22.33 -17.48
C ALA A 140 -13.79 23.70 -17.03
N ASN A 141 -12.95 24.73 -16.94
CA ASN A 141 -13.30 26.11 -16.59
C ASN A 141 -13.27 27.01 -17.83
#